data_AF-A0A7C1RQ21-F1
#
_entry.id   AF-A0A7C1RQ21-F1
#
_cell.length_a   1.000
_cell.length_b   1.000
_cell.length_c   1.000
_cell.angle_alpha   90.00
_cell.angle_beta   90.00
_cell.angle_gamma   90.00
#
_symmetry.space_group_name_H-M   'P 1'
#
loop_
_entity.id
_entity.type
_entity.pdbx_description
1 polymer ?
#
loop_
_entity_poly.entity_id
_entity_poly.type
_entity_poly.pdbx_seq_one_letter_code
_entity_poly.pdbx_strand_id
1 'polypeptide(L)' 'RELLHIMAESRPDSLQELAEKTHRQPSNLSRTLKTLERYGFVELKKKERKIVPIARAIEFTIHAA' A
#
# COMPACT_ATOMS: atom_id res chain seq x y z
N ARG A 1 -7.19 5.90 -6.00
CA ARG A 1 -6.21 6.69 -5.20
C ARG A 1 -6.44 6.60 -3.69
N GLU A 2 -7.66 6.25 -3.24
CA GLU A 2 -8.02 6.10 -1.81
C GLU A 2 -7.03 5.25 -0.99
N LEU A 3 -6.58 4.09 -1.49
CA LEU A 3 -5.64 3.23 -0.76
C LEU A 3 -4.31 3.93 -0.44
N LEU A 4 -3.71 4.64 -1.40
CA LEU A 4 -2.45 5.35 -1.19
C LEU A 4 -2.61 6.51 -0.22
N HIS A 5 -3.76 7.19 -0.28
CA HIS A 5 -4.09 8.27 0.64
C HIS A 5 -4.23 7.74 2.07
N ILE A 6 -5.03 6.69 2.28
CA ILE A 6 -5.17 6.02 3.59
C ILE A 6 -3.81 5.56 4.11
N MET A 7 -2.95 4.98 3.27
CA MET A 7 -1.60 4.57 3.68
C MET A 7 -0.71 5.76 4.10
N ALA A 8 -0.79 6.88 3.39
CA ALA A 8 -0.02 8.08 3.69
C ALA A 8 -0.49 8.75 5.00
N GLU A 9 -1.81 8.77 5.24
CA GLU A 9 -2.41 9.35 6.43
C GLU A 9 -2.24 8.45 7.66
N SER A 10 -2.57 7.16 7.52
CA SER A 10 -2.61 6.23 8.65
C SER A 10 -1.27 5.59 8.99
N ARG A 11 -0.29 5.63 8.07
CA ARG A 11 1.07 5.07 8.23
C ARG A 11 1.06 3.70 8.93
N PRO A 12 0.38 2.69 8.36
CA PRO A 12 0.17 1.42 9.02
C PRO A 12 1.50 0.71 9.31
N ASP A 13 1.62 0.10 10.48
CA ASP A 13 2.78 -0.68 10.90
C ASP A 13 2.72 -2.13 10.41
N SER A 14 1.64 -2.51 9.71
CA SER A 14 1.53 -3.83 9.09
C SER A 14 0.47 -3.90 7.99
N LEU A 15 0.58 -4.92 7.14
CA LEU A 15 -0.46 -5.31 6.19
C LEU A 15 -1.81 -5.57 6.86
N GLN A 16 -1.79 -6.20 8.04
CA GLN A 16 -2.99 -6.55 8.79
C GLN A 16 -3.74 -5.29 9.24
N GLU A 17 -3.00 -4.31 9.78
CA GLU A 17 -3.56 -3.03 10.21
C GLU A 17 -4.16 -2.25 9.02
N LEU A 18 -3.45 -2.22 7.88
CA LEU A 18 -3.99 -1.57 6.68
C LEU A 18 -5.24 -2.28 6.15
N ALA A 19 -5.29 -3.61 6.24
CA ALA A 19 -6.45 -4.41 5.87
C ALA A 19 -7.67 -4.07 6.72
N GLU A 20 -7.49 -3.91 8.03
CA GLU A 20 -8.54 -3.49 8.97
C GLU A 20 -9.03 -2.08 8.66
N LYS A 21 -8.13 -1.11 8.49
CA LYS A 21 -8.49 0.29 8.17
C LYS A 21 -9.21 0.44 6.84
N THR A 22 -8.92 -0.43 5.88
CA THR A 22 -9.53 -0.39 4.54
C THR A 22 -10.71 -1.34 4.38
N HIS A 23 -11.04 -2.12 5.42
CA HIS A 23 -12.04 -3.19 5.40
C HIS A 23 -11.84 -4.19 4.24
N ARG A 24 -10.58 -4.50 3.92
CA ARG A 24 -10.21 -5.42 2.83
C ARG A 24 -9.62 -6.71 3.38
N GLN A 25 -9.80 -7.80 2.65
CA GLN A 25 -9.10 -9.05 2.95
C GLN A 25 -7.58 -8.88 2.78
N PRO A 26 -6.74 -9.31 3.75
CA PRO A 26 -5.29 -9.16 3.68
C PRO A 26 -4.66 -9.82 2.44
N SER A 27 -5.19 -10.96 2.01
CA SER A 27 -4.71 -11.70 0.83
C SER A 27 -4.90 -10.90 -0.48
N ASN A 28 -6.05 -10.24 -0.63
CA ASN A 28 -6.34 -9.38 -1.77
C ASN A 28 -5.51 -8.11 -1.72
N LEU A 29 -5.42 -7.49 -0.54
CA LEU A 29 -4.62 -6.29 -0.34
C LEU A 29 -3.13 -6.55 -0.65
N SER A 30 -2.59 -7.69 -0.22
CA SER A 30 -1.22 -8.11 -0.56
C SER A 30 -0.97 -8.15 -2.07
N ARG A 31 -1.90 -8.73 -2.83
CA ARG A 31 -1.80 -8.79 -4.31
C ARG A 31 -1.81 -7.39 -4.93
N THR A 32 -2.71 -6.51 -4.47
CA THR A 32 -2.76 -5.12 -4.93
C THR A 32 -1.47 -4.39 -4.60
N LEU A 33 -0.97 -4.49 -3.37
CA LEU A 33 0.25 -3.81 -2.95
C LEU A 33 1.48 -4.30 -3.70
N LYS A 34 1.59 -5.59 -4.01
CA LYS A 34 2.67 -6.11 -4.89
C LYS A 34 2.62 -5.49 -6.29
N THR A 35 1.43 -5.29 -6.84
CA THR A 35 1.29 -4.59 -8.13
C THR A 35 1.71 -3.12 -8.01
N LEU A 36 1.27 -2.43 -6.95
CA LEU A 36 1.65 -1.04 -6.70
C LEU A 36 3.15 -0.88 -6.43
N GLU A 37 3.77 -1.86 -5.77
CA GLU A 37 5.22 -1.92 -5.56
C GLU A 37 5.99 -2.09 -6.87
N ARG A 38 5.54 -2.98 -7.76
CA ARG A 38 6.14 -3.12 -9.10
C ARG A 38 6.10 -1.82 -9.91
N TYR A 39 5.08 -0.99 -9.72
CA TYR A 39 4.96 0.31 -10.36
C TYR A 39 5.64 1.45 -9.57
N GLY A 40 6.26 1.16 -8.43
CA GLY A 40 6.97 2.14 -7.60
C GLY A 40 6.07 3.02 -6.75
N PHE A 41 4.75 2.78 -6.69
CA PHE A 41 3.81 3.57 -5.89
C PHE A 41 3.84 3.21 -4.40
N VAL A 42 4.29 2.01 -4.07
CA VAL A 42 4.38 1.49 -2.71
C VAL A 42 5.73 0.82 -2.52
N GLU A 43 6.25 0.84 -1.31
CA GLU A 43 7.39 0.04 -0.88
C GLU A 43 6.92 -0.92 0.21
N LEU A 44 7.18 -2.23 0.07
CA LEU A 44 6.89 -3.21 1.11
C LEU A 44 8.16 -3.52 1.91
N LYS A 45 8.26 -2.94 3.10
CA LYS A 45 9.39 -3.21 4.00
C LYS A 45 9.11 -4.42 4.89
N LYS A 46 10.11 -5.27 5.06
CA LYS A 46 10.11 -6.29 6.10
C LYS A 46 10.69 -5.68 7.37
N LYS A 47 9.86 -5.56 8.41
CA LYS A 47 10.30 -5.13 9.75
C LYS A 47 9.96 -6.25 10.72
N GLU A 48 11.00 -6.79 11.36
CA GLU A 48 10.90 -7.96 12.24
C GLU A 48 10.25 -9.16 11.51
N ARG A 49 8.96 -9.40 11.75
CA ARG A 49 8.17 -10.48 11.15
C ARG A 49 6.94 -9.97 10.39
N LYS A 50 6.83 -8.66 10.16
CA LYS A 50 5.68 -8.00 9.53
C LYS A 50 6.08 -7.36 8.20
N ILE A 51 5.11 -7.30 7.30
CA ILE A 51 5.19 -6.50 6.07
C ILE A 51 4.58 -5.13 6.36
N VAL A 52 5.38 -4.09 6.23
CA VAL A 52 5.00 -2.69 6.44
C VAL A 52 4.87 -2.01 5.08
N PRO A 53 3.66 -1.64 4.65
CA PRO A 53 3.46 -0.99 3.37
C PRO A 53 3.63 0.53 3.49
N ILE A 54 4.51 1.10 2.66
CA ILE A 54 4.83 2.54 2.67
C ILE A 54 4.41 3.14 1.33
N ALA A 55 3.52 4.13 1.35
CA ALA A 55 3.14 4.85 0.14
C ALA A 55 4.29 5.75 -0.31
N ARG A 56 4.73 5.60 -1.57
CA ARG A 56 5.68 6.49 -2.21
C ARG A 56 4.87 7.55 -2.94
N ALA A 57 4.94 8.80 -2.48
CA ALA A 57 4.40 9.93 -3.22
C ALA A 57 5.31 10.18 -4.43
N ILE A 58 5.10 9.42 -5.49
CA ILE A 58 5.55 9.81 -6.81
C ILE A 58 4.38 10.55 -7.45
N GLU A 59 4.58 11.81 -7.82
CA GLU A 59 3.67 12.49 -8.72
C GLU A 59 3.65 11.68 -10.02
N PHE A 60 2.51 11.09 -10.35
CA PHE A 60 2.28 10.53 -11.67
C PHE A 60 0.96 11.04 -12.21
N THR A 61 1.08 11.66 -13.39
CA THR A 61 -0.02 11.98 -14.29
C THR A 61 -0.40 10.69 -15.00
N ILE A 62 -1.62 10.21 -14.77
CA ILE A 62 -2.16 9.08 -15.53
C ILE A 62 -2.52 9.64 -16.90
N HIS A 63 -1.70 9.36 -17.92
CA HIS A 63 -2.11 9.54 -19.31
C HIS A 63 -3.01 8.36 -19.66
N ALA A 64 -4.32 8.55 -19.52
CA ALA A 64 -5.29 7.70 -20.19
C ALA A 64 -5.28 8.11 -21.67
N ALA A 65 -4.89 7.18 -22.55
CA ALA A 65 -5.02 7.34 -24.00
C ALA A 65 -6.47 7.10 -24.43
#